data_AF-A0A537FN81-F1
#
_entry.id   AF-A0A537FN81-F1
#
_cell.length_a   1.000
_cell.length_b   1.000
_cell.length_c   1.000
_cell.angle_alpha   90.00
_cell.angle_beta   90.00
_cell.angle_gamma   90.00
#
_symmetry.space_group_name_H-M   'P 1'
#
loop_
_entity.id
_entity.type
_entity.pdbx_description
1 polymer ?
#
loop_
_entity_poly.entity_id
_entity_poly.type
_entity_poly.pdbx_seq_one_letter_code
_entity_poly.pdbx_strand_id
1 'polypeptide(L)'
;MKDPIVSRLLTRSTLTRAQFETLLIDQLGHDLANKRLTRNEMARIMRNQRGISRGALNRTLRQAKENISEAIHTILLLGYGGLFDSPSLAPFIEASEQLKSQTAQLRESAGQGEFYHKSVEGLLGNLEEAFEALYGKTRDT
;
A
#
# COMPACT_ATOMS: atom_id res chain seq x y z
N MET A 1 3.85 12.42 4.67
CA MET A 1 2.82 12.02 3.70
C MET A 1 1.47 11.93 4.39
N LYS A 2 0.58 12.90 4.12
CA LYS A 2 -0.86 12.85 4.43
C LYS A 2 -1.60 12.54 3.12
N ASP A 3 -1.23 11.45 2.47
CA ASP A 3 -1.89 11.00 1.25
C ASP A 3 -3.13 10.17 1.67
N PRO A 4 -4.35 10.59 1.30
CA PRO A 4 -5.59 9.90 1.70
C PRO A 4 -5.66 8.46 1.21
N ILE A 5 -5.15 8.17 0.00
CA ILE A 5 -5.11 6.82 -0.58
C ILE A 5 -4.23 5.93 0.27
N VAL A 6 -3.00 6.38 0.51
CA VAL A 6 -2.06 5.61 1.33
C VAL A 6 -2.62 5.41 2.73
N SER A 7 -3.26 6.42 3.30
CA SER A 7 -3.87 6.27 4.63
C SER A 7 -4.98 5.22 4.64
N ARG A 8 -5.82 5.18 3.61
CA ARG A 8 -6.92 4.22 3.49
C ARG A 8 -6.43 2.81 3.15
N LEU A 9 -5.47 2.65 2.25
CA LEU A 9 -4.88 1.33 1.97
C LEU A 9 -4.14 0.75 3.18
N LEU A 10 -3.49 1.60 3.99
CA LEU A 10 -2.81 1.16 5.21
C LEU A 10 -3.77 0.65 6.29
N THR A 11 -5.07 0.98 6.28
CA THR A 11 -5.99 0.50 7.33
C THR A 11 -6.29 -0.98 7.22
N ARG A 12 -6.23 -1.55 6.01
CA ARG A 12 -6.50 -2.96 5.72
C ARG A 12 -5.27 -3.73 5.20
N SER A 13 -4.09 -3.10 5.24
CA SER A 13 -2.83 -3.72 4.84
C SER A 13 -2.17 -4.49 6.00
N THR A 14 -1.35 -5.49 5.68
CA THR A 14 -0.44 -6.13 6.63
C THR A 14 0.73 -5.21 7.03
N LEU A 15 0.91 -4.08 6.35
CA LEU A 15 1.96 -3.11 6.64
C LEU A 15 1.47 -1.98 7.54
N THR A 16 2.23 -1.68 8.58
CA THR A 16 2.12 -0.45 9.33
C THR A 16 2.65 0.73 8.51
N ARG A 17 2.21 1.94 8.88
CA ARG A 17 2.73 3.18 8.29
C ARG A 17 4.26 3.28 8.35
N ALA A 18 4.87 2.90 9.49
CA ALA A 18 6.31 2.96 9.65
C ALA A 18 7.03 2.01 8.67
N GLN A 19 6.52 0.78 8.54
CA GLN A 19 7.06 -0.21 7.60
C GLN A 19 6.96 0.26 6.14
N PHE A 20 5.80 0.79 5.74
CA PHE A 20 5.60 1.32 4.40
C PHE A 20 6.56 2.48 4.09
N GLU A 21 6.73 3.41 5.03
CA GLU A 21 7.68 4.52 4.88
C GLU A 21 9.13 4.04 4.80
N THR A 22 9.51 3.03 5.59
CA THR A 22 10.84 2.44 5.52
C THR A 22 11.09 1.78 4.16
N LEU A 23 10.10 1.12 3.57
CA LEU A 23 10.20 0.54 2.23
C LEU A 23 10.38 1.59 1.14
N LEU A 24 9.61 2.69 1.20
CA LEU A 24 9.76 3.79 0.23
C LEU A 24 11.16 4.40 0.29
N ILE A 25 11.74 4.55 1.48
CA ILE A 25 13.11 5.06 1.62
C ILE A 25 14.14 4.04 1.13
N ASP A 26 13.97 2.74 1.43
CA ASP A 26 14.87 1.67 0.95
C ASP A 26 14.86 1.60 -0.59
N GLN A 27 13.71 1.81 -1.23
CA GLN A 27 13.53 1.68 -2.67
C GLN A 27 13.83 2.96 -3.46
N LEU A 28 13.33 4.12 -2.98
CA LEU A 28 13.37 5.40 -3.71
C LEU A 28 14.36 6.39 -3.11
N GLY A 29 14.82 6.16 -1.88
CA GLY A 29 15.70 7.10 -1.19
C GLY A 29 17.02 7.31 -1.92
N HIS A 30 17.50 6.30 -2.63
CA HIS A 30 18.70 6.38 -3.46
C HIS A 30 18.55 7.39 -4.61
N ASP A 31 17.46 7.27 -5.36
CA ASP A 31 17.19 8.11 -6.53
C ASP A 31 16.87 9.54 -6.10
N LEU A 32 16.06 9.71 -5.04
CA LEU A 32 15.71 11.02 -4.51
C LEU A 32 16.92 11.78 -3.94
N ALA A 33 17.88 11.07 -3.35
CA ALA A 33 19.10 11.66 -2.84
C ALA A 33 20.20 11.80 -3.90
N ASN A 34 19.94 11.32 -5.13
CA ASN A 34 20.92 11.19 -6.21
C ASN A 34 22.24 10.54 -5.74
N LYS A 35 22.16 9.62 -4.78
CA LYS A 35 23.32 8.92 -4.18
C LYS A 35 22.90 7.65 -3.46
N ARG A 36 23.88 6.75 -3.27
CA ARG A 36 23.66 5.56 -2.44
C ARG A 36 23.61 5.91 -0.95
N LEU A 37 22.41 6.04 -0.38
CA LEU A 37 22.17 6.18 1.05
C LEU A 37 22.67 4.97 1.86
N THR A 38 23.41 5.25 2.91
CA THR A 38 23.73 4.29 3.97
C THR A 38 22.50 4.05 4.87
N ARG A 39 22.51 2.94 5.61
CA ARG A 39 21.49 2.66 6.65
C ARG A 39 21.39 3.76 7.70
N ASN A 40 22.50 4.45 7.98
CA ASN A 40 22.52 5.60 8.88
C ASN A 40 21.74 6.78 8.29
N GLU A 41 22.00 7.10 7.04
CA GLU A 41 21.33 8.23 6.38
C GLU A 41 19.84 7.97 6.22
N MET A 42 19.44 6.76 5.82
CA MET A 42 18.03 6.36 5.79
C MET A 42 17.35 6.51 7.16
N ALA A 43 18.03 6.11 8.23
CA ALA A 43 17.48 6.20 9.59
C ALA A 43 17.29 7.65 10.05
N ARG A 44 18.13 8.58 9.58
CA ARG A 44 18.00 10.03 9.83
C ARG A 44 16.90 10.69 9.01
N ILE A 45 16.58 10.15 7.83
CA ILE A 45 15.51 10.66 6.94
C ILE A 45 14.12 10.30 7.49
N MET A 46 14.00 9.21 8.26
CA MET A 46 12.70 8.80 8.82
C MET A 46 12.10 9.87 9.77
N ARG A 47 10.79 10.04 9.63
CA ARG A 47 9.94 11.21 9.96
C ARG A 47 9.91 11.74 11.39
N ASN A 48 10.68 11.19 12.33
CA ASN A 48 10.73 11.74 13.68
C ASN A 48 11.86 12.76 13.72
N GLN A 49 11.65 13.95 14.30
CA GLN A 49 12.63 15.04 14.41
C GLN A 49 13.98 14.65 15.06
N ARG A 50 14.14 13.40 15.51
CA ARG A 50 15.35 12.80 16.09
C ARG A 50 15.96 11.66 15.23
N GLY A 51 15.38 11.35 14.08
CA GLY A 51 15.63 10.11 13.35
C GLY A 51 15.24 8.87 14.17
N ILE A 52 15.53 7.69 13.62
CA ILE A 52 15.50 6.43 14.37
C ILE A 52 16.90 5.82 14.43
N SER A 53 17.12 4.84 15.31
CA SER A 53 18.39 4.11 15.32
C SER A 53 18.51 3.19 14.10
N ARG A 54 19.74 2.87 13.69
CA ARG A 54 20.01 1.88 12.63
C ARG A 54 19.33 0.53 12.92
N GLY A 55 19.40 0.10 14.18
CA GLY A 55 18.82 -1.18 14.61
C GLY A 55 17.31 -1.16 14.49
N ALA A 56 16.66 -0.05 14.86
CA ALA A 56 15.22 0.12 14.66
C ALA A 56 14.86 0.11 13.17
N LEU A 57 15.58 0.86 12.32
CA LEU A 57 15.37 0.87 10.87
C LEU A 57 15.49 -0.56 10.29
N ASN A 58 16.55 -1.28 10.62
CA ASN A 58 16.79 -2.63 10.11
C ASN A 58 15.70 -3.61 10.54
N ARG A 59 15.24 -3.53 11.80
CA ARG A 59 14.13 -4.37 12.28
C ARG A 59 12.82 -4.04 11.56
N THR A 60 12.49 -2.76 11.43
CA THR A 60 11.28 -2.32 10.72
C THR A 60 11.30 -2.75 9.25
N LEU A 61 12.43 -2.59 8.57
CA LEU A 61 12.58 -3.02 7.17
C LEU A 61 12.44 -4.54 7.04
N ARG A 62 13.05 -5.31 7.94
CA ARG A 62 12.93 -6.77 7.93
C ARG A 62 11.47 -7.19 8.11
N GLN A 63 10.78 -6.66 9.13
CA GLN A 63 9.37 -6.96 9.36
C GLN A 63 8.49 -6.56 8.16
N ALA A 64 8.79 -5.43 7.52
CA ALA A 64 8.08 -5.01 6.32
C ALA A 64 8.24 -6.03 5.18
N LYS A 65 9.46 -6.55 4.97
CA LYS A 65 9.77 -7.56 3.96
C LYS A 65 9.11 -8.91 4.26
N GLU A 66 9.08 -9.31 5.53
CA GLU A 66 8.39 -10.53 6.00
C GLU A 66 6.88 -10.42 5.73
N ASN A 67 6.23 -9.33 6.15
CA ASN A 67 4.79 -9.12 5.92
C ASN A 67 4.43 -9.06 4.43
N ILE A 68 5.28 -8.49 3.58
CA ILE A 68 5.10 -8.52 2.11
C ILE A 68 5.22 -9.94 1.58
N SER A 69 6.26 -10.67 2.01
CA SER A 69 6.48 -12.05 1.58
C SER A 69 5.27 -12.92 1.90
N GLU A 70 4.75 -12.84 3.13
CA GLU A 70 3.55 -13.58 3.55
C GLU A 70 2.30 -13.20 2.74
N ALA A 71 2.09 -11.90 2.48
CA ALA A 71 0.98 -11.44 1.66
C ALA A 71 1.08 -11.96 0.21
N ILE A 72 2.28 -11.95 -0.38
CA ILE A 72 2.52 -12.52 -1.72
C ILE A 72 2.26 -14.02 -1.73
N HIS A 73 2.76 -14.76 -0.74
CA HIS A 73 2.50 -16.21 -0.65
C HIS A 73 1.01 -16.51 -0.50
N THR A 74 0.27 -15.68 0.24
CA THR A 74 -1.19 -15.80 0.36
C THR A 74 -1.87 -15.61 -0.99
N ILE A 75 -1.51 -14.55 -1.73
CA ILE A 75 -2.05 -14.32 -3.08
C ILE A 75 -1.73 -15.50 -4.01
N LEU A 76 -0.48 -15.99 -4.01
CA LEU A 76 -0.08 -17.14 -4.83
C LEU A 76 -0.84 -18.41 -4.45
N LEU A 77 -1.05 -18.65 -3.16
CA LEU A 77 -1.81 -19.82 -2.67
C LEU A 77 -3.27 -19.75 -3.10
N LEU A 78 -3.91 -18.59 -3.01
CA LEU A 78 -5.29 -18.38 -3.48
C LEU A 78 -5.40 -18.60 -4.99
N GLY A 79 -4.44 -18.09 -5.77
CA GLY A 79 -4.40 -18.31 -7.22
C GLY A 79 -4.17 -19.78 -7.59
N TYR A 80 -3.25 -20.45 -6.91
CA TYR A 80 -3.00 -21.88 -7.11
C TYR A 80 -4.22 -22.74 -6.76
N GLY A 81 -4.97 -22.36 -5.71
CA GLY A 81 -6.20 -23.03 -5.31
C GLY A 81 -7.41 -22.74 -6.19
N GLY A 82 -7.28 -21.94 -7.26
CA GLY A 82 -8.40 -21.54 -8.13
C GLY A 82 -9.41 -20.61 -7.46
N LEU A 83 -9.08 -20.02 -6.32
CA LEU A 83 -10.02 -19.17 -5.57
C LEU A 83 -10.22 -17.81 -6.25
N PHE A 84 -9.28 -17.35 -7.08
CA PHE A 84 -9.44 -16.12 -7.86
C PHE A 84 -10.52 -16.22 -8.94
N ASP A 85 -10.86 -17.43 -9.39
CA ASP A 85 -11.96 -17.66 -10.34
C ASP A 85 -13.34 -17.63 -9.64
N SER A 86 -13.36 -17.53 -8.31
CA SER A 86 -14.60 -17.32 -7.57
C SER A 86 -15.15 -15.92 -7.85
N PRO A 87 -16.46 -15.77 -8.14
CA PRO A 87 -17.12 -14.47 -8.28
C PRO A 87 -16.92 -13.55 -7.06
N SER A 88 -16.58 -14.10 -5.89
CA SER A 88 -16.31 -13.34 -4.67
C SER A 88 -14.99 -12.56 -4.70
N LEU A 89 -14.00 -12.96 -5.52
CA LEU A 89 -12.69 -12.30 -5.60
C LEU A 89 -12.53 -11.38 -6.83
N ALA A 90 -13.39 -11.53 -7.84
CA ALA A 90 -13.40 -10.69 -9.04
C ALA A 90 -13.39 -9.17 -8.74
N PRO A 91 -14.17 -8.64 -7.78
CA PRO A 91 -14.17 -7.20 -7.47
C PRO A 91 -12.81 -6.65 -7.03
N PHE A 92 -11.99 -7.45 -6.34
CA PHE A 92 -10.67 -7.00 -5.87
C PHE A 92 -9.65 -6.93 -7.01
N ILE A 93 -9.73 -7.87 -7.97
CA ILE A 93 -8.87 -7.87 -9.15
C ILE A 93 -9.22 -6.69 -10.06
N GLU A 94 -10.51 -6.44 -10.29
CA GLU A 94 -10.98 -5.29 -11.05
C GLU A 94 -10.55 -3.97 -10.40
N ALA A 95 -10.72 -3.83 -9.08
CA ALA A 95 -10.30 -2.64 -8.36
C ALA A 95 -8.77 -2.42 -8.41
N SER A 96 -7.97 -3.49 -8.37
CA SER A 96 -6.51 -3.40 -8.54
C SER A 96 -6.12 -2.86 -9.92
N GLU A 97 -6.74 -3.35 -10.99
CA GLU A 97 -6.47 -2.85 -12.35
C GLU A 97 -6.97 -1.41 -12.54
N GLN A 98 -8.12 -1.04 -11.97
CA GLN A 98 -8.61 0.35 -11.96
C GLN A 98 -7.65 1.29 -11.23
N LEU A 99 -7.16 0.88 -10.05
CA LEU A 99 -6.15 1.65 -9.29
C LEU A 99 -4.89 1.89 -10.12
N LYS A 100 -4.38 0.84 -10.77
CA LYS A 100 -3.17 0.89 -11.59
C LYS A 100 -3.34 1.81 -12.80
N SER A 101 -4.46 1.68 -13.52
CA SER A 101 -4.79 2.49 -14.70
C SER A 101 -4.92 3.97 -14.35
N GLN A 102 -5.64 4.29 -13.28
CA GLN A 102 -5.79 5.69 -12.83
C GLN A 102 -4.47 6.26 -12.32
N THR A 103 -3.67 5.49 -11.58
CA THR A 103 -2.32 5.92 -11.13
C THR A 103 -1.40 6.23 -12.33
N ALA A 104 -1.51 5.48 -13.42
CA ALA A 104 -0.75 5.73 -14.65
C ALA A 104 -1.23 7.01 -15.36
N GLN A 105 -2.54 7.19 -15.53
CA GLN A 105 -3.13 8.41 -16.10
C GLN A 105 -2.77 9.66 -15.26
N LEU A 106 -2.65 9.52 -13.95
CA LEU A 106 -2.26 10.58 -13.02
C LEU A 106 -0.79 11.01 -13.19
N ARG A 107 0.13 10.09 -13.52
CA ARG A 107 1.52 10.47 -13.84
C ARG A 107 1.61 11.35 -15.09
N GLU A 108 0.67 11.18 -16.01
CA GLU A 108 0.59 11.95 -17.25
C GLU A 108 -0.19 13.26 -17.09
N SER A 109 -1.09 13.36 -16.12
CA SER A 109 -2.03 14.48 -15.94
C SER A 109 -1.82 15.24 -14.63
N ALA A 110 -0.57 15.59 -14.32
CA ALA A 110 -0.21 16.43 -13.17
C ALA A 110 -0.85 17.84 -13.26
N GLY A 111 -2.14 17.97 -12.92
CA GLY A 111 -2.86 19.24 -13.05
C GLY A 111 -4.34 19.31 -12.62
N GLN A 112 -5.00 18.22 -12.18
CA GLN A 112 -6.45 18.24 -11.86
C GLN A 112 -6.77 17.67 -10.47
N GLY A 113 -6.44 18.42 -9.42
CA GLY A 113 -6.52 17.97 -8.03
C GLY A 113 -7.94 17.64 -7.51
N GLU A 114 -8.99 18.26 -8.03
CA GLU A 114 -10.36 18.11 -7.49
C GLU A 114 -11.10 16.89 -8.07
N PHE A 115 -10.94 16.62 -9.37
CA PHE A 115 -11.41 15.38 -10.00
C PHE A 115 -10.67 14.15 -9.46
N TYR A 116 -9.38 14.29 -9.13
CA TYR A 116 -8.59 13.24 -8.47
C TYR A 116 -9.21 12.79 -7.14
N HIS A 117 -9.52 13.72 -6.25
CA HIS A 117 -10.05 13.38 -4.92
C HIS A 117 -11.38 12.63 -5.02
N LYS A 118 -12.31 13.06 -5.88
CA LYS A 118 -13.61 12.39 -6.05
C LYS A 118 -13.48 10.99 -6.66
N SER A 119 -12.65 10.83 -7.70
CA SER A 119 -12.45 9.52 -8.34
C SER A 119 -11.81 8.51 -7.40
N VAL A 120 -10.83 8.97 -6.62
CA VAL A 120 -10.16 8.18 -5.59
C VAL A 120 -11.11 7.78 -4.48
N GLU A 121 -11.93 8.71 -3.97
CA GLU A 121 -12.93 8.42 -2.95
C GLU A 121 -13.96 7.39 -3.44
N GLY A 122 -14.42 7.52 -4.69
CA GLY A 122 -15.33 6.55 -5.30
C GLY A 122 -14.72 5.15 -5.39
N LEU A 123 -13.47 5.04 -5.84
CA LEU A 123 -12.78 3.76 -5.91
C LEU A 123 -12.59 3.12 -4.53
N LEU A 124 -12.19 3.92 -3.53
CA LEU A 124 -12.02 3.43 -2.16
C LEU A 124 -13.36 2.99 -1.55
N GLY A 125 -14.46 3.67 -1.89
CA GLY A 125 -15.82 3.24 -1.53
C GLY A 125 -16.17 1.88 -2.14
N ASN A 126 -15.93 1.69 -3.43
CA ASN A 126 -16.19 0.42 -4.12
C ASN A 126 -15.36 -0.74 -3.53
N LEU A 127 -14.10 -0.47 -3.16
CA LEU A 127 -13.26 -1.45 -2.46
C LEU A 127 -13.82 -1.81 -1.09
N GLU A 128 -14.28 -0.82 -0.32
CA GLU A 128 -14.89 -1.04 0.99
C GLU A 128 -16.16 -1.90 0.85
N GLU A 129 -17.02 -1.61 -0.13
CA GLU A 129 -18.21 -2.42 -0.42
C GLU A 129 -17.85 -3.86 -0.82
N ALA A 130 -16.82 -4.05 -1.66
CA ALA A 130 -16.33 -5.37 -2.02
C ALA A 130 -15.82 -6.15 -0.80
N PHE A 131 -15.13 -5.48 0.14
CA PHE A 131 -14.72 -6.09 1.40
C PHE A 131 -15.94 -6.53 2.22
N GLU A 132 -16.91 -5.65 2.44
CA GLU A 132 -18.13 -5.99 3.20
C GLU A 132 -18.92 -7.13 2.54
N ALA A 133 -18.96 -7.18 1.20
CA ALA A 133 -19.57 -8.29 0.46
C ALA A 133 -18.84 -9.62 0.67
N LEU A 134 -17.50 -9.61 0.75
CA LEU A 134 -16.68 -10.81 0.97
C LEU A 134 -16.84 -11.38 2.39
N TYR A 135 -16.94 -10.51 3.41
CA TYR A 135 -17.17 -10.93 4.79
C TYR A 135 -18.65 -11.28 5.07
N GLY A 136 -19.54 -11.00 4.11
CA GLY A 136 -20.98 -10.98 4.30
C GLY A 136 -21.36 -9.78 5.15
N LYS A 137 -22.37 -9.00 4.73
CA LYS A 137 -22.98 -7.96 5.58
C LYS A 137 -23.09 -8.52 6.99
N THR A 138 -22.48 -7.83 7.96
CA THR A 138 -22.64 -8.09 9.38
C THR A 138 -24.08 -8.54 9.59
N ARG A 139 -24.28 -9.84 9.87
CA ARG A 139 -25.60 -10.32 10.25
C ARG A 139 -25.94 -9.51 11.48
N ASP A 140 -27.00 -8.73 11.37
CA ASP A 140 -27.60 -7.97 12.46
C ASP A 140 -27.50 -8.74 13.78
N THR A 141 -26.76 -8.19 14.73
CA THR A 141 -26.96 -8.39 16.18
C THR A 141 -26.53 -7.13 16.91
#